data_AF-A0A388KBF5-F1
#
_entry.id   AF-A0A388KBF5-F1
#
_cell.length_a   1.000
_cell.length_b   1.000
_cell.length_c   1.000
_cell.angle_alpha   90.00
_cell.angle_beta   90.00
_cell.angle_gamma   90.00
#
_symmetry.space_group_name_H-M   'P 1'
#
loop_
_entity.id
_entity.type
_entity.pdbx_description
1 polymer ?
#
loop_
_entity_poly.entity_id
_entity_poly.type
_entity_poly.pdbx_seq_one_letter_code
_entity_poly.pdbx_strand_id
1 'polypeptide(L)'
;MRFAMTDQSPPHEIKVAMEKKLAELKEQLAARARNVLEQKMTLRYKRVKFLERREIERRMRRVEKQQRMLAERGEDKGEAAAELAKQMSQLKLDMEYVRFFPKSEKYVSLFKGDDSEHVVARRQALREMIRANLAAAAAEGVDLEKPKAMIKLRSAKEQSSVHYSKRNEDTSHLEKNGFNYARISTVPLVRQMCCVFRLIFPE
;
A
#
# COMPACT_ATOMS: atom_id res chain seq x y z
N MET A 1 23.60 31.84 -3.54
CA MET A 1 23.31 33.26 -3.28
C MET A 1 22.88 33.42 -1.83
N ARG A 2 23.72 34.02 -0.97
CA ARG A 2 23.28 34.53 0.34
C ARG A 2 22.62 35.88 0.08
N PHE A 3 21.39 36.08 0.52
CA PHE A 3 20.80 37.41 0.54
C PHE A 3 21.67 38.30 1.44
N ALA A 4 22.23 39.38 0.89
CA ALA A 4 22.90 40.41 1.68
C ALA A 4 21.86 41.03 2.62
N MET A 5 22.12 41.01 3.93
CA MET A 5 21.25 41.62 4.91
C MET A 5 21.38 43.14 4.77
N THR A 6 20.39 43.77 4.14
CA THR A 6 20.22 45.21 4.20
C THR A 6 19.51 45.54 5.51
N ASP A 7 20.04 46.48 6.29
CA ASP A 7 19.55 46.87 7.64
C ASP A 7 18.15 47.56 7.65
N GLN A 8 17.45 47.60 6.52
CA GLN A 8 16.12 48.18 6.44
C GLN A 8 15.06 47.16 6.87
N SER A 9 14.44 47.41 8.02
CA SER A 9 13.39 46.53 8.54
C SER A 9 12.17 46.55 7.59
N PRO A 10 11.73 45.39 7.07
CA PRO A 10 10.63 45.37 6.11
C PRO A 10 9.30 45.81 6.76
N PRO A 11 8.35 46.33 5.96
CA PRO A 11 6.99 46.63 6.39
C PRO A 11 6.34 45.46 7.16
N HIS A 12 5.48 45.77 8.14
CA HIS A 12 4.88 44.78 9.03
C HIS A 12 4.12 43.66 8.29
N GLU A 13 3.38 44.01 7.24
CA GLU A 13 2.66 43.03 6.40
C GLU A 13 3.60 42.02 5.73
N ILE A 14 4.77 42.48 5.28
CA ILE A 14 5.79 41.64 4.67
C ILE A 14 6.40 40.70 5.72
N LYS A 15 6.65 41.18 6.94
CA LYS A 15 7.14 40.33 8.05
C LYS A 15 6.17 39.18 8.34
N VAL A 16 4.88 39.47 8.49
CA VAL A 16 3.85 38.45 8.74
C VAL A 16 3.76 37.45 7.60
N ALA A 17 3.80 37.90 6.34
CA ALA A 17 3.80 37.01 5.18
C ALA A 17 5.04 36.12 5.12
N MET A 18 6.22 36.64 5.48
CA MET A 18 7.46 35.87 5.53
C MET A 18 7.45 34.86 6.68
N GLU A 19 6.92 35.20 7.85
CA GLU A 19 6.77 34.28 8.98
C GLU A 19 5.84 33.11 8.65
N LYS A 20 4.70 33.38 8.00
CA LYS A 20 3.79 32.33 7.50
C LYS A 20 4.50 31.41 6.51
N LYS A 21 5.22 31.97 5.53
CA LYS A 21 6.03 31.19 4.57
C LYS A 21 7.11 30.37 5.27
N LEU A 22 7.78 30.92 6.28
CA LEU A 22 8.76 30.20 7.07
C LEU A 22 8.13 29.03 7.84
N ALA A 23 6.94 29.23 8.41
CA ALA A 23 6.20 28.16 9.08
C ALA A 23 5.80 27.04 8.10
N GLU A 24 5.23 27.38 6.95
CA GLU A 24 4.87 26.43 5.90
C GLU A 24 6.09 25.63 5.41
N LEU A 25 7.22 26.29 5.17
CA LEU A 25 8.45 25.62 4.74
C LEU A 25 9.00 24.68 5.83
N LYS A 26 8.90 25.05 7.11
CA LYS A 26 9.28 24.19 8.24
C LYS A 26 8.39 22.94 8.30
N GLU A 27 7.09 23.08 8.12
CA GLU A 27 6.16 21.94 8.06
C GLU A 27 6.46 21.02 6.89
N GLN A 28 6.72 21.59 5.70
CA GLN A 28 7.11 20.82 4.52
C GLN A 28 8.42 20.05 4.74
N LEU A 29 9.42 20.67 5.37
CA LEU A 29 10.68 20.01 5.72
C LEU A 29 10.45 18.86 6.71
N ALA A 30 9.64 19.06 7.74
CA ALA A 30 9.30 18.02 8.71
C ALA A 30 8.57 16.83 8.04
N ALA A 31 7.61 17.11 7.15
CA ALA A 31 6.92 16.07 6.38
C ALA A 31 7.88 15.30 5.46
N ARG A 32 8.79 16.00 4.76
CA ARG A 32 9.82 15.37 3.93
C ARG A 32 10.76 14.49 4.77
N ALA A 33 11.21 14.97 5.92
CA ALA A 33 12.07 14.20 6.82
C ALA A 33 11.38 12.90 7.28
N ARG A 34 10.10 12.96 7.67
CA ARG A 34 9.29 11.78 8.01
C ARG A 34 9.20 10.79 6.83
N ASN A 35 8.88 11.27 5.64
CA ASN A 35 8.79 10.42 4.44
C ASN A 35 10.12 9.73 4.09
N VAL A 36 11.24 10.44 4.22
CA VAL A 36 12.57 9.87 3.98
C VAL A 36 12.89 8.77 4.99
N LEU A 37 12.55 8.96 6.27
CA LEU A 37 12.71 7.93 7.29
C LEU A 37 11.85 6.69 6.98
N GLU A 38 10.58 6.87 6.65
CA GLU A 38 9.68 5.77 6.29
C GLU A 38 10.18 5.00 5.07
N GLN A 39 10.68 5.68 4.04
CA GLN A 39 11.25 5.03 2.86
C GLN A 39 12.51 4.23 3.22
N LYS A 40 13.42 4.81 4.01
CA LYS A 40 14.61 4.12 4.50
C LYS A 40 14.25 2.85 5.27
N MET A 41 13.33 2.93 6.23
CA MET A 41 12.89 1.76 7.00
C MET A 41 12.20 0.72 6.14
N THR A 42 11.32 1.16 5.23
CA THR A 42 10.62 0.26 4.29
C THR A 42 11.63 -0.51 3.45
N LEU A 43 12.60 0.16 2.83
CA LEU A 43 13.60 -0.50 1.98
C LEU A 43 14.46 -1.49 2.78
N ARG A 44 14.91 -1.11 3.99
CA ARG A 44 15.73 -1.96 4.86
C ARG A 44 15.02 -3.24 5.27
N TYR A 45 13.75 -3.15 5.67
CA TYR A 45 13.00 -4.29 6.24
C TYR A 45 12.03 -4.96 5.25
N LYS A 46 11.89 -4.45 4.01
CA LYS A 46 10.99 -5.01 2.98
C LYS A 46 11.21 -6.51 2.77
N ARG A 47 12.47 -6.94 2.68
CA ARG A 47 12.81 -8.35 2.43
C ARG A 47 12.46 -9.24 3.62
N VAL A 48 12.77 -8.81 4.84
CA VAL A 48 12.48 -9.56 6.07
C VAL A 48 10.96 -9.70 6.23
N LYS A 49 10.21 -8.60 6.14
CA LYS A 49 8.74 -8.60 6.21
C LYS A 49 8.10 -9.47 5.12
N PHE A 50 8.66 -9.49 3.91
CA PHE A 50 8.16 -10.33 2.82
C PHE A 50 8.32 -11.82 3.12
N LEU A 51 9.48 -12.22 3.64
CA LEU A 51 9.74 -13.62 3.99
C LEU A 51 8.83 -14.09 5.12
N GLU A 52 8.68 -13.28 6.17
CA GLU A 52 7.80 -13.62 7.30
C GLU A 52 6.34 -13.68 6.88
N ARG A 53 5.86 -12.71 6.08
CA ARG A 53 4.51 -12.77 5.51
C ARG A 53 4.29 -14.07 4.75
N ARG A 54 5.22 -14.40 3.84
CA ARG A 54 5.13 -15.62 3.02
C ARG A 54 5.18 -16.88 3.88
N GLU A 55 5.94 -16.86 4.97
CA GLU A 55 5.99 -17.96 5.93
C GLU A 55 4.66 -18.14 6.67
N ILE A 56 4.06 -17.06 7.17
CA ILE A 56 2.73 -17.06 7.81
C ILE A 56 1.67 -17.57 6.82
N GLU A 57 1.64 -17.05 5.59
CA GLU A 57 0.70 -17.50 4.55
C GLU A 57 0.82 -19.00 4.27
N ARG A 58 2.05 -19.53 4.20
CA ARG A 58 2.28 -20.97 4.01
C ARG A 58 1.80 -21.77 5.21
N ARG A 59 2.05 -21.30 6.43
CA ARG A 59 1.58 -21.96 7.66
C ARG A 59 0.05 -21.94 7.74
N MET A 60 -0.59 -20.82 7.43
CA MET A 60 -2.06 -20.71 7.36
C MET A 60 -2.64 -21.72 6.38
N ARG A 61 -2.11 -21.79 5.15
CA ARG A 61 -2.57 -22.78 4.15
C ARG A 61 -2.42 -24.22 4.61
N ARG A 62 -1.36 -24.54 5.37
CA ARG A 62 -1.15 -25.88 5.93
C ARG A 62 -2.17 -26.20 7.02
N VAL A 63 -2.39 -25.27 7.96
CA VAL A 63 -3.36 -25.44 9.04
C VAL A 63 -4.78 -25.54 8.48
N GLU A 64 -5.15 -24.72 7.50
CA GLU A 64 -6.44 -24.82 6.79
C GLU A 64 -6.60 -26.19 6.12
N LYS A 65 -5.54 -26.69 5.47
CA LYS A 65 -5.58 -28.03 4.87
C LYS A 65 -5.78 -29.10 5.95
N GLN A 66 -5.07 -29.03 7.07
CA GLN A 66 -5.23 -29.97 8.19
C GLN A 66 -6.65 -29.93 8.77
N GLN A 67 -7.24 -28.75 8.95
CA GLN A 67 -8.62 -28.60 9.38
C GLN A 67 -9.60 -29.28 8.41
N ARG A 68 -9.41 -29.11 7.09
CA ARG A 68 -10.25 -29.80 6.08
C ARG A 68 -10.10 -31.32 6.14
N MET A 69 -8.88 -31.83 6.32
CA MET A 69 -8.65 -33.29 6.44
C MET A 69 -9.28 -33.88 7.70
N LEU A 70 -9.30 -33.13 8.82
CA LEU A 70 -9.97 -33.57 10.05
C LEU A 70 -11.50 -33.58 9.87
N ALA A 71 -12.04 -32.60 9.12
CA ALA A 71 -13.46 -32.55 8.79
C ALA A 71 -13.91 -33.73 7.93
N GLU A 72 -13.11 -34.10 6.92
CA GLU A 72 -13.36 -35.29 6.11
C GLU A 72 -13.32 -36.59 6.93
N ARG A 73 -12.59 -36.61 8.05
CA ARG A 73 -12.51 -37.75 8.99
C ARG A 73 -13.57 -37.73 10.09
N GLY A 74 -14.37 -36.67 10.21
CA GLY A 74 -15.36 -36.50 11.26
C GLY A 74 -14.79 -36.16 12.64
N GLU A 75 -13.52 -35.73 12.73
CA GLU A 75 -12.80 -35.45 13.99
C GLU A 75 -12.79 -33.94 14.34
N ASP A 76 -13.76 -33.18 13.84
CA ASP A 76 -13.82 -31.70 13.92
C ASP A 76 -13.91 -31.10 15.32
N LYS A 77 -14.24 -31.92 16.33
CA LYS A 77 -14.50 -31.47 17.69
C LYS A 77 -13.49 -32.01 18.71
N GLY A 78 -12.46 -32.70 18.25
CA GLY A 78 -11.39 -33.22 19.12
C GLY A 78 -10.41 -32.14 19.57
N GLU A 79 -9.53 -32.50 20.51
CA GLU A 79 -8.45 -31.64 21.01
C GLU A 79 -7.55 -31.14 19.88
N ALA A 80 -7.25 -32.00 18.90
CA ALA A 80 -6.47 -31.65 17.71
C ALA A 80 -7.10 -30.53 16.88
N ALA A 81 -8.43 -30.53 16.73
CA ALA A 81 -9.14 -29.46 16.02
C ALA A 81 -9.07 -28.13 16.79
N ALA A 82 -9.18 -28.17 18.12
CA ALA A 82 -9.04 -27.00 18.97
C ALA A 82 -7.62 -26.41 18.93
N GLU A 83 -6.59 -27.25 18.89
CA GLU A 83 -5.19 -26.81 18.74
C GLU A 83 -4.94 -26.12 17.39
N LEU A 84 -5.44 -26.70 16.29
CA LEU A 84 -5.35 -26.07 14.97
C LEU A 84 -6.09 -24.74 14.92
N ALA A 85 -7.25 -24.62 15.57
CA ALA A 85 -7.97 -23.36 15.68
C ALA A 85 -7.17 -22.30 16.46
N LYS A 86 -6.52 -22.69 17.56
CA LYS A 86 -5.60 -21.81 18.31
C LYS A 86 -4.43 -21.36 17.44
N GLN A 87 -3.76 -22.30 16.75
CA GLN A 87 -2.67 -21.97 15.82
C GLN A 87 -3.13 -21.03 14.71
N MET A 88 -4.32 -21.26 14.14
CA MET A 88 -4.92 -20.38 13.13
C MET A 88 -5.15 -18.96 13.68
N SER A 89 -5.66 -18.83 14.92
CA SER A 89 -5.87 -17.53 15.55
C SER A 89 -4.57 -16.77 15.78
N GLN A 90 -3.50 -17.45 16.19
CA GLN A 90 -2.17 -16.87 16.38
C GLN A 90 -1.58 -16.38 15.04
N LEU A 91 -1.67 -17.21 13.99
CA LEU A 91 -1.18 -16.85 12.66
C LEU A 91 -1.90 -15.63 12.06
N LYS A 92 -3.19 -15.44 12.36
CA LYS A 92 -3.95 -14.24 11.96
C LYS A 92 -3.40 -12.98 12.65
N LEU A 93 -3.12 -13.05 13.95
CA LEU A 93 -2.51 -11.93 14.69
C LEU A 93 -1.11 -11.60 14.15
N ASP A 94 -0.33 -12.62 13.80
CA ASP A 94 0.99 -12.41 13.20
C ASP A 94 0.90 -11.79 11.80
N MET A 95 -0.11 -12.18 11.01
CA MET A 95 -0.37 -11.56 9.71
C MET A 95 -0.68 -10.07 9.85
N GLU A 96 -1.53 -9.71 10.81
CA GLU A 96 -1.85 -8.32 11.14
C GLU A 96 -0.60 -7.53 11.53
N TYR A 97 0.22 -8.11 12.41
CA TYR A 97 1.47 -7.50 12.85
C TYR A 97 2.40 -7.19 11.66
N VAL A 98 2.65 -8.15 10.77
CA VAL A 98 3.52 -7.94 9.59
C VAL A 98 2.90 -6.91 8.63
N ARG A 99 1.59 -6.94 8.44
CA ARG A 99 0.88 -6.10 7.47
C ARG A 99 0.80 -4.64 7.89
N PHE A 100 0.42 -4.38 9.13
CA PHE A 100 0.13 -3.04 9.65
C PHE A 100 1.24 -2.48 10.53
N PHE A 101 2.44 -3.08 10.51
CA PHE A 101 3.60 -2.58 11.22
C PHE A 101 3.91 -1.09 10.90
N PRO A 102 4.15 -0.24 11.92
CA PRO A 102 4.44 1.18 11.75
C PRO A 102 5.72 1.41 10.92
N LYS A 103 5.65 2.31 9.93
CA LYS A 103 6.76 2.55 8.99
C LYS A 103 7.89 3.41 9.56
N SER A 104 7.62 4.12 10.65
CA SER A 104 8.57 4.98 11.37
C SER A 104 9.55 4.19 12.23
N GLU A 105 9.20 2.96 12.61
CA GLU A 105 9.95 2.17 13.59
C GLU A 105 10.80 1.06 12.96
N LYS A 106 11.75 0.56 13.76
CA LYS A 106 12.56 -0.62 13.44
C LYS A 106 11.69 -1.89 13.56
N TYR A 107 11.68 -2.69 12.49
CA TYR A 107 11.00 -3.97 12.49
C TYR A 107 11.62 -4.96 13.48
N VAL A 108 10.77 -5.61 14.28
CA VAL A 108 11.15 -6.70 15.19
C VAL A 108 10.61 -7.99 14.60
N SER A 109 11.53 -8.89 14.24
CA SER A 109 11.23 -10.18 13.59
C SER A 109 10.46 -11.11 14.53
N LEU A 110 9.52 -11.87 13.97
CA LEU A 110 8.74 -12.85 14.73
C LEU A 110 9.42 -14.22 14.80
N PHE A 111 10.14 -14.63 13.75
CA PHE A 111 10.69 -15.98 13.61
C PHE A 111 12.22 -16.04 13.67
N LYS A 112 12.91 -14.89 13.50
CA LYS A 112 14.37 -14.82 13.42
C LYS A 112 14.91 -13.76 14.36
N GLY A 113 15.40 -14.18 15.53
CA GLY A 113 16.04 -13.28 16.49
C GLY A 113 15.94 -13.81 17.91
N ASP A 114 16.40 -12.99 18.84
CA ASP A 114 16.40 -13.34 20.27
C ASP A 114 15.02 -13.14 20.89
N ASP A 115 14.53 -14.17 21.56
CA ASP A 115 13.32 -14.13 22.39
C ASP A 115 13.65 -13.65 23.82
N SER A 116 14.46 -12.60 23.92
CA SER A 116 14.65 -11.91 25.20
C SER A 116 13.36 -11.22 25.63
N GLU A 117 13.13 -11.17 26.94
CA GLU A 117 11.89 -10.61 27.53
C GLU A 117 11.60 -9.20 27.03
N HIS A 118 12.63 -8.36 26.90
CA HIS A 118 12.51 -7.00 26.36
C HIS A 118 12.00 -6.96 24.91
N VAL A 119 12.43 -7.90 24.07
CA VAL A 119 12.01 -7.97 22.67
C VAL A 119 10.59 -8.49 22.56
N VAL A 120 10.19 -9.42 23.42
CA VAL A 120 8.80 -9.92 23.50
C VAL A 120 7.86 -8.83 23.99
N ALA A 121 8.22 -8.12 25.06
CA ALA A 121 7.44 -6.98 25.58
C ALA A 121 7.26 -5.90 24.51
N ARG A 122 8.33 -5.58 23.76
CA ARG A 122 8.24 -4.63 22.65
C ARG A 122 7.29 -5.11 21.54
N ARG A 123 7.32 -6.40 21.19
CA ARG A 123 6.38 -6.98 20.21
C ARG A 123 4.93 -6.85 20.67
N GLN A 124 4.66 -7.08 21.96
CA GLN A 124 3.32 -6.96 22.54
C GLN A 124 2.82 -5.51 22.48
N ALA A 125 3.63 -4.54 22.92
CA ALA A 125 3.29 -3.13 22.82
C ALA A 125 2.98 -2.69 21.37
N LEU A 126 3.77 -3.17 20.40
CA LEU A 126 3.52 -2.91 18.98
C LEU A 126 2.21 -3.54 18.49
N ARG A 127 1.85 -4.74 18.94
CA ARG A 127 0.58 -5.38 18.59
C ARG A 127 -0.61 -4.58 19.13
N GLU A 128 -0.52 -4.06 20.35
CA GLU A 128 -1.56 -3.22 20.95
C GLU A 128 -1.74 -1.91 20.19
N MET A 129 -0.63 -1.22 19.86
CA MET A 129 -0.67 -0.02 19.04
C MET A 129 -1.29 -0.28 17.66
N ILE A 130 -0.96 -1.41 17.02
CA ILE A 130 -1.55 -1.79 15.73
C ILE A 130 -3.06 -2.00 15.86
N ARG A 131 -3.52 -2.71 16.91
CA ARG A 131 -4.96 -2.92 17.16
C ARG A 131 -5.69 -1.61 17.38
N ALA A 132 -5.12 -0.69 18.16
CA ALA A 132 -5.69 0.64 18.37
C ALA A 132 -5.79 1.44 17.06
N ASN A 133 -4.73 1.43 16.24
CA ASN A 133 -4.73 2.11 14.94
C ASN A 133 -5.73 1.50 13.95
N LEU A 134 -5.89 0.17 13.96
CA LEU A 134 -6.88 -0.51 13.13
C LEU A 134 -8.31 -0.14 13.55
N ALA A 135 -8.58 -0.09 14.86
CA ALA A 135 -9.89 0.32 15.38
C ALA A 135 -10.20 1.80 15.05
N ALA A 136 -9.22 2.69 15.21
CA ALA A 136 -9.36 4.10 14.84
C ALA A 136 -9.61 4.28 13.33
N ALA A 137 -8.84 3.60 12.49
CA ALA A 137 -9.03 3.66 11.03
C ALA A 137 -10.37 3.06 10.58
N ALA A 138 -10.87 2.02 11.26
CA ALA A 138 -12.19 1.47 11.01
C ALA A 138 -13.30 2.48 11.38
N ALA A 139 -13.14 3.23 12.47
CA ALA A 139 -14.06 4.31 12.83
C ALA A 139 -14.01 5.48 11.84
N GLU A 140 -12.83 5.81 11.31
CA GLU A 140 -12.65 6.84 10.28
C GLU A 140 -13.06 6.38 8.87
N GLY A 141 -13.32 5.09 8.66
CA GLY A 141 -13.63 4.51 7.35
C GLY A 141 -12.45 4.51 6.36
N VAL A 142 -11.21 4.65 6.86
CA VAL A 142 -10.00 4.73 6.02
C VAL A 142 -9.45 3.32 5.75
N ASP A 143 -9.59 2.86 4.51
CA ASP A 143 -9.04 1.60 4.01
C ASP A 143 -7.49 1.63 3.99
N LEU A 144 -6.85 1.12 5.05
CA LEU A 144 -5.39 1.12 5.20
C LEU A 144 -4.64 0.18 4.24
N GLU A 145 -5.35 -0.72 3.54
CA GLU A 145 -4.73 -1.75 2.69
C GLU A 145 -4.23 -1.25 1.33
N LYS A 146 -4.79 -0.16 0.80
CA LYS A 146 -4.45 0.29 -0.56
C LYS A 146 -3.17 1.13 -0.52
N PRO A 147 -2.10 0.74 -1.24
CA PRO A 147 -0.93 1.60 -1.32
C PRO A 147 -1.38 2.94 -1.92
N LYS A 148 -0.98 4.07 -1.31
CA LYS A 148 -1.32 5.43 -1.77
C LYS A 148 -1.07 5.63 -3.28
N ALA A 149 -0.09 4.91 -3.85
CA ALA A 149 0.17 4.87 -5.28
C ALA A 149 -0.98 4.26 -6.12
N MET A 150 -1.65 3.21 -5.64
CA MET A 150 -2.83 2.65 -6.31
C MET A 150 -4.05 3.57 -6.20
N ILE A 151 -4.18 4.34 -5.12
CA ILE A 151 -5.25 5.35 -4.99
C ILE A 151 -5.03 6.47 -6.02
N LYS A 152 -3.80 6.98 -6.14
CA LYS A 152 -3.45 7.99 -7.18
C LYS A 152 -3.64 7.47 -8.61
N LEU A 153 -3.30 6.21 -8.88
CA LEU A 153 -3.50 5.60 -10.20
C LEU A 153 -4.99 5.40 -10.52
N ARG A 154 -5.82 5.05 -9.53
CA ARG A 154 -7.27 4.95 -9.70
C ARG A 154 -7.91 6.30 -9.96
N SER A 155 -7.60 7.31 -9.14
CA SER A 155 -8.12 8.66 -9.34
C SER A 155 -7.64 9.27 -10.66
N ALA A 156 -6.40 9.03 -11.07
CA ALA A 156 -5.89 9.46 -12.38
C ALA A 156 -6.57 8.74 -13.55
N LYS A 157 -6.90 7.45 -13.39
CA LYS A 157 -7.62 6.67 -14.41
C LYS A 157 -9.08 7.11 -14.52
N GLU A 158 -9.74 7.40 -13.41
CA GLU A 158 -11.09 7.99 -13.37
C GLU A 158 -11.12 9.40 -13.97
N GLN A 159 -10.14 10.25 -13.65
CA GLN A 159 -9.99 11.56 -14.30
C GLN A 159 -9.74 11.44 -15.81
N SER A 160 -8.96 10.44 -16.25
CA SER A 160 -8.73 10.19 -17.67
C SER A 160 -9.99 9.68 -18.41
N SER A 161 -10.85 8.90 -17.75
CA SER A 161 -12.12 8.44 -18.35
C SER A 161 -13.16 9.54 -18.42
N VAL A 162 -13.24 10.40 -17.40
CA VAL A 162 -14.09 11.61 -17.41
C VAL A 162 -13.60 12.62 -18.45
N HIS A 163 -12.28 12.74 -18.66
CA HIS A 163 -11.71 13.57 -19.72
C HIS A 163 -11.97 12.99 -21.13
N TYR A 164 -12.12 11.66 -21.25
CA TYR A 164 -12.49 11.01 -22.51
C TYR A 164 -13.98 11.26 -22.87
N SER A 165 -14.90 11.21 -21.90
CA SER A 165 -16.31 11.50 -22.15
C SER A 165 -16.56 12.99 -22.48
N LYS A 166 -15.89 13.92 -21.80
CA LYS A 166 -16.00 15.37 -22.08
C LYS A 166 -15.52 15.74 -23.49
N ARG A 167 -14.43 15.10 -23.97
CA ARG A 167 -13.96 15.28 -25.35
C ARG A 167 -14.99 14.87 -26.40
N ASN A 168 -15.76 13.81 -26.14
CA ASN A 168 -16.77 13.33 -27.09
C ASN A 168 -17.99 14.27 -27.15
N GLU A 169 -18.36 14.87 -26.03
CA GLU A 169 -19.39 15.92 -25.97
C GLU A 169 -18.95 17.19 -26.72
N ASP A 170 -17.70 17.63 -26.54
CA ASP A 170 -17.13 18.79 -27.24
C ASP A 170 -17.00 18.55 -28.76
N THR A 171 -16.67 17.32 -29.20
CA THR A 171 -16.65 16.97 -30.64
C THR A 171 -18.05 16.94 -31.24
N SER A 172 -19.08 16.55 -30.49
CA SER A 172 -20.48 16.62 -30.97
C SER A 172 -20.99 18.06 -31.15
N HIS A 173 -20.35 19.03 -30.51
CA HIS A 173 -20.62 20.45 -30.69
C HIS A 173 -19.96 21.01 -31.96
N LEU A 174 -18.79 20.48 -32.35
CA LEU A 174 -18.07 20.86 -33.57
C LEU A 174 -18.66 20.22 -34.84
N GLU A 175 -19.29 19.05 -34.74
CA GLU A 175 -19.97 18.40 -35.88
C GLU A 175 -21.24 19.15 -36.35
N LYS A 176 -21.78 20.07 -35.54
CA LYS A 176 -22.91 20.95 -35.95
C LYS A 176 -22.48 22.12 -36.84
N ASN A 177 -21.17 22.37 -36.94
CA ASN A 177 -20.58 23.43 -37.75
C ASN A 177 -19.75 22.84 -38.90
N GLY A 178 -20.36 21.99 -39.72
CA GLY A 178 -20.05 21.86 -41.15
C GLY A 178 -18.58 21.75 -41.60
N PHE A 179 -17.71 21.04 -40.90
CA PHE A 179 -16.38 20.69 -41.41
C PHE A 179 -16.15 19.18 -41.38
N ASN A 180 -16.29 18.57 -42.55
CA ASN A 180 -16.05 17.16 -42.82
C ASN A 180 -14.53 16.91 -42.86
N TYR A 181 -13.95 16.36 -41.80
CA TYR A 181 -12.63 15.73 -41.87
C TYR A 181 -12.78 14.22 -41.66
N ALA A 182 -12.28 13.48 -42.64
CA ALA A 182 -12.35 12.04 -42.74
C ALA A 182 -11.91 11.32 -41.45
N ARG A 183 -12.72 10.33 -41.03
CA ARG A 183 -12.35 9.33 -40.02
C ARG A 183 -11.13 8.55 -40.51
N ILE A 184 -9.95 8.85 -39.99
CA ILE A 184 -8.82 7.92 -40.04
C ILE A 184 -9.10 6.85 -38.98
N SER A 185 -9.77 5.78 -39.38
CA SER A 185 -9.93 4.56 -38.58
C SER A 185 -8.56 3.90 -38.39
N THR A 186 -7.98 4.01 -37.21
CA THR A 186 -6.90 3.12 -36.76
C THR A 186 -7.44 2.26 -35.62
N VAL A 187 -8.10 1.17 -35.99
CA VAL A 187 -8.49 0.07 -35.10
C VAL A 187 -7.34 -0.95 -35.10
N PRO A 188 -6.98 -1.56 -33.95
CA PRO A 188 -5.68 -2.18 -33.74
C PRO A 188 -5.57 -3.61 -34.31
N LEU A 189 -4.49 -3.87 -35.04
CA LEU A 189 -3.97 -5.20 -35.37
C LEU A 189 -3.21 -5.78 -34.16
N VAL A 190 -3.91 -6.28 -33.14
CA VAL A 190 -3.34 -7.27 -32.20
C VAL A 190 -4.42 -8.25 -31.75
N ARG A 191 -4.89 -9.08 -32.68
CA ARG A 191 -5.66 -10.28 -32.34
C ARG A 191 -5.54 -11.35 -33.44
N GLN A 192 -4.32 -11.84 -33.67
CA GLN A 192 -4.04 -13.11 -34.37
C GLN A 192 -2.55 -13.46 -34.21
N MET A 193 -2.15 -13.98 -33.04
CA MET A 193 -0.95 -14.83 -32.89
C MET A 193 -1.17 -15.83 -31.74
N CYS A 194 -2.36 -16.44 -31.73
CA CYS A 194 -2.50 -17.82 -31.29
C CYS A 194 -2.50 -18.66 -32.56
N CYS A 195 -1.76 -19.76 -32.59
CA CYS A 195 -1.50 -20.64 -33.74
C CYS A 195 -0.36 -20.18 -34.66
N VAL A 196 0.90 -20.44 -34.29
CA VAL A 196 1.98 -21.10 -35.08
C VAL A 196 3.24 -21.06 -34.20
N PHE A 197 3.31 -21.91 -33.17
CA PHE A 197 4.59 -22.29 -32.52
C PHE A 197 4.45 -23.69 -31.90
N ARG A 198 3.92 -24.60 -32.71
CA ARG A 198 3.97 -26.05 -32.55
C ARG A 198 4.24 -26.53 -33.97
N LEU A 199 5.30 -27.31 -34.16
CA LEU A 199 6.02 -27.61 -35.40
C LEU A 199 7.29 -26.75 -35.55
N ILE A 200 8.38 -27.21 -34.94
CA ILE A 200 9.78 -27.24 -35.40
C ILE A 200 10.61 -27.66 -34.17
N PHE A 201 11.31 -28.80 -34.29
CA PHE A 201 12.06 -29.59 -33.28
C PHE A 201 11.31 -30.70 -32.51
N PRO A 202 11.21 -31.90 -33.12
CA PRO A 202 11.37 -33.18 -32.44
C PRO A 202 12.85 -33.54 -32.27
N GLU A 203 13.27 -33.90 -31.04
CA GLU A 203 14.10 -35.05 -30.63
C GLU A 203 14.02 -35.19 -29.10
#